data_AF-A0A4Y8R4Q0-F1
#
_entry.id   AF-A0A4Y8R4Q0-F1
#
_cell.length_a   1.000
_cell.length_b   1.000
_cell.length_c   1.000
_cell.angle_alpha   90.00
_cell.angle_beta   90.00
_cell.angle_gamma   90.00
#
_symmetry.space_group_name_H-M   'P 1'
#
loop_
_entity.id
_entity.type
_entity.pdbx_description
1 polymer ?
#
loop_
_entity_poly.entity_id
_entity_poly.type
_entity_poly.pdbx_seq_one_letter_code
_entity_poly.pdbx_strand_id
1 'polypeptide(L)'
;MDPIGRERRLVRAARLLAAGVVLPLLAWWLTTWEGNYHLGSVWHYVNQAESRAEPWSAAAIESNREHLVAAALLAVAGLVCLVAGLTVAVRALRVPAEDREQDR
;
A
#
# COMPACT_ATOMS: atom_id res chain seq x y z
N MET A 1 -27.57 -1.96 17.61
CA MET A 1 -27.05 -1.63 16.24
C MET A 1 -27.61 -2.64 15.24
N ASP A 2 -28.07 -2.20 14.07
CA ASP A 2 -28.50 -3.13 13.01
C ASP A 2 -27.37 -4.10 12.61
N PRO A 3 -27.61 -5.43 12.67
CA PRO A 3 -26.60 -6.43 12.35
C PRO A 3 -26.07 -6.27 10.92
N ILE A 4 -26.97 -5.92 9.99
CA ILE A 4 -26.67 -5.66 8.58
C ILE A 4 -25.69 -4.47 8.42
N GLY A 5 -25.86 -3.43 9.23
CA GLY A 5 -24.99 -2.25 9.21
C GLY A 5 -23.60 -2.51 9.79
N ARG A 6 -23.46 -3.47 10.70
CA ARG A 6 -22.17 -3.91 11.24
C ARG A 6 -21.40 -4.77 10.24
N GLU A 7 -22.08 -5.73 9.62
CA GLU A 7 -21.49 -6.63 8.62
C GLU A 7 -20.94 -5.86 7.41
N ARG A 8 -21.72 -4.91 6.86
CA ARG A 8 -21.25 -4.03 5.76
C ARG A 8 -20.00 -3.23 6.13
N ARG A 9 -19.90 -2.75 7.38
CA ARG A 9 -18.71 -2.02 7.86
C ARG A 9 -17.49 -2.92 7.96
N LEU A 10 -17.66 -4.15 8.42
CA LEU A 10 -16.57 -5.14 8.50
C LEU A 10 -16.07 -5.55 7.11
N VAL A 11 -16.98 -5.80 6.15
CA VAL A 11 -16.60 -6.10 4.76
C VAL A 11 -15.82 -4.93 4.14
N ARG A 12 -16.26 -3.69 4.38
CA ARG A 12 -15.53 -2.50 3.92
C ARG A 12 -14.15 -2.38 4.56
N ALA A 13 -14.05 -2.62 5.87
CA ALA A 13 -12.77 -2.63 6.58
C ALA A 13 -11.83 -3.71 6.01
N ALA A 14 -12.33 -4.92 5.78
CA ALA A 14 -11.55 -6.02 5.21
C ALA A 14 -11.00 -5.68 3.81
N ARG A 15 -11.81 -5.07 2.93
CA ARG A 15 -11.36 -4.62 1.60
C ARG A 15 -10.26 -3.56 1.69
N LEU A 16 -10.41 -2.60 2.60
CA LEU A 16 -9.41 -1.56 2.83
C LEU A 16 -8.11 -2.15 3.38
N LEU A 17 -8.18 -3.07 4.33
CA LEU A 17 -7.00 -3.76 4.85
C LEU A 17 -6.30 -4.59 3.77
N ALA A 18 -7.06 -5.32 2.94
CA ALA A 18 -6.51 -6.08 1.82
C ALA A 18 -5.78 -5.17 0.82
N ALA A 19 -6.42 -4.07 0.38
CA ALA A 19 -5.76 -3.08 -0.46
C ALA A 19 -4.51 -2.49 0.21
N GLY A 20 -4.60 -2.26 1.52
CA GLY A 20 -3.51 -1.78 2.34
C GLY A 20 -2.29 -2.69 2.41
N VAL A 21 -2.45 -3.99 2.18
CA VAL A 21 -1.36 -4.97 2.09
C VAL A 21 -0.90 -5.18 0.64
N VAL A 22 -1.83 -5.23 -0.31
CA VAL A 22 -1.52 -5.47 -1.73
C VAL A 22 -0.73 -4.32 -2.33
N LEU A 23 -1.07 -3.06 -2.04
CA LEU A 23 -0.39 -1.91 -2.64
C LEU A 23 1.09 -1.80 -2.21
N PRO A 24 1.48 -1.98 -0.94
CA PRO A 24 2.88 -2.05 -0.55
C PRO A 24 3.63 -3.25 -1.14
N LEU A 25 2.97 -4.40 -1.31
CA LEU A 25 3.57 -5.54 -1.99
C LEU A 25 3.85 -5.24 -3.47
N LEU A 26 2.94 -4.53 -4.15
CA LEU A 26 3.18 -4.04 -5.51
C LEU A 26 4.30 -3.01 -5.57
N ALA A 27 4.37 -2.09 -4.60
CA ALA A 27 5.49 -1.15 -4.47
C ALA A 27 6.83 -1.87 -4.30
N TRP A 28 6.87 -2.86 -3.41
CA TRP A 28 8.05 -3.71 -3.20
C TRP A 28 8.46 -4.44 -4.47
N TRP A 29 7.51 -5.07 -5.13
CA TRP A 29 7.72 -5.77 -6.40
C TRP A 29 8.31 -4.85 -7.47
N LEU A 30 7.78 -3.64 -7.64
CA LEU A 30 8.33 -2.60 -8.53
C LEU A 30 9.79 -2.24 -8.19
N THR A 31 10.16 -2.28 -6.90
CA THR A 31 11.52 -1.96 -6.47
C THR A 31 12.52 -3.09 -6.71
N THR A 32 12.06 -4.34 -6.69
CA THR A 32 12.89 -5.55 -6.77
C THR A 32 12.78 -6.32 -8.09
N TRP A 33 11.95 -5.87 -9.03
CA TRP A 33 11.76 -6.57 -10.30
C TRP A 33 13.08 -6.61 -11.10
N GLU A 34 13.61 -7.81 -11.31
CA GLU A 34 14.76 -8.09 -12.19
C GLU A 34 14.30 -8.10 -13.67
N GLY A 35 13.78 -6.97 -14.12
CA GLY A 35 13.50 -6.74 -15.54
C GLY A 35 14.81 -6.32 -16.20
N ASN A 36 15.05 -6.78 -17.43
CA ASN A 36 16.16 -6.41 -18.32
C ASN A 36 16.94 -5.20 -17.81
N TYR A 37 18.27 -5.25 -17.74
CA TYR A 37 19.09 -4.11 -17.27
C TYR A 37 18.83 -2.77 -18.02
N HIS A 38 18.09 -2.82 -19.13
CA HIS A 38 17.58 -1.73 -19.95
C HIS A 38 16.15 -1.23 -19.60
N LEU A 39 15.34 -2.00 -18.88
CA LEU A 39 13.96 -1.69 -18.48
C LEU A 39 13.93 -1.55 -16.95
N GLY A 40 13.79 -0.31 -16.53
CA GLY A 40 14.15 0.16 -15.20
C GLY A 40 13.53 -0.56 -14.01
N SER A 41 14.36 -0.79 -12.98
CA SER A 41 13.94 -1.09 -11.62
C SER A 41 14.67 -0.17 -10.64
N VAL A 42 14.09 0.04 -9.46
CA VAL A 42 14.68 0.91 -8.43
C VAL A 42 16.07 0.44 -8.01
N TRP A 43 16.26 -0.88 -7.93
CA TRP A 43 17.56 -1.51 -7.71
C TRP A 43 18.61 -1.08 -8.74
N HIS A 44 18.22 -0.96 -10.01
CA HIS A 44 19.10 -0.48 -11.06
C HIS A 44 19.40 1.01 -10.97
N TYR A 45 18.48 1.87 -10.49
CA TYR A 45 18.78 3.29 -10.26
C TYR A 45 19.92 3.49 -9.26
N VAL A 46 19.84 2.82 -8.11
CA VAL A 46 20.86 2.95 -7.05
C VAL A 46 22.22 2.46 -7.55
N ASN A 47 22.25 1.31 -8.24
CA ASN A 47 23.48 0.77 -8.81
C ASN A 47 24.04 1.62 -9.98
N GLN A 48 23.16 2.26 -10.77
CA GLN A 48 23.55 3.20 -11.84
C GLN A 48 23.98 4.57 -11.31
N ALA A 49 23.49 5.02 -10.15
CA ALA A 49 23.96 6.25 -9.53
C ALA A 49 25.39 6.11 -8.98
N GLU A 50 25.75 4.91 -8.50
CA GLU A 50 27.09 4.60 -8.01
C GLU A 50 28.11 4.33 -9.14
N SER A 51 27.64 3.86 -10.29
CA SER A 51 28.47 3.59 -11.48
C SER A 51 28.42 4.80 -12.41
N ARG A 52 29.56 5.42 -12.79
CA ARG A 52 29.60 6.54 -13.75
C ARG A 52 28.88 6.16 -15.06
N ALA A 53 27.61 6.52 -15.20
CA ALA A 53 26.73 5.97 -16.22
C ALA A 53 27.04 6.54 -17.61
N GLU A 54 27.05 5.67 -18.62
CA GLU A 54 27.28 6.04 -20.03
C GLU A 54 26.12 6.92 -20.58
N PRO A 55 26.33 7.73 -21.63
CA PRO A 55 25.38 8.76 -22.09
C PRO A 55 23.98 8.26 -22.50
N TRP A 56 23.85 6.98 -22.89
CA TRP A 56 22.58 6.35 -23.21
C TRP A 56 21.73 6.00 -21.96
N SER A 57 22.26 6.24 -20.76
CA SER A 57 21.58 6.00 -19.48
C SER A 57 20.49 7.02 -19.13
N ALA A 58 20.42 8.19 -19.76
CA ALA A 58 19.48 9.24 -19.35
C ALA A 58 18.00 8.79 -19.42
N ALA A 59 17.61 8.06 -20.48
CA ALA A 59 16.24 7.54 -20.62
C ALA A 59 15.95 6.40 -19.61
N ALA A 60 16.96 5.58 -19.29
CA ALA A 60 16.84 4.54 -18.28
C ALA A 60 16.74 5.13 -16.86
N ILE A 61 17.49 6.21 -16.58
CA ILE A 61 17.46 6.95 -15.32
C ILE A 61 16.09 7.61 -15.09
N GLU A 62 15.52 8.26 -16.11
CA GLU A 62 14.20 8.90 -15.98
C GLU A 62 13.10 7.84 -15.79
N SER A 63 13.12 6.75 -16.58
CA SER A 63 12.19 5.64 -16.39
C SER A 63 12.31 5.03 -15.00
N ASN A 64 13.54 4.81 -14.50
CA ASN A 64 13.78 4.35 -13.14
C ASN A 64 13.19 5.28 -12.06
N ARG A 65 13.28 6.59 -12.27
CA ARG A 65 12.71 7.59 -11.38
C ARG A 65 11.17 7.52 -11.37
N GLU A 66 10.54 7.32 -12.53
CA GLU A 66 9.09 7.12 -12.61
C GLU A 66 8.65 5.87 -11.82
N HIS A 67 9.40 4.77 -11.89
CA HIS A 67 9.13 3.55 -11.12
C HIS A 67 9.28 3.78 -9.61
N LEU A 68 10.29 4.56 -9.19
CA LEU A 68 10.46 5.00 -7.79
C LEU A 68 9.25 5.80 -7.29
N VAL A 69 8.79 6.77 -8.10
CA VAL A 69 7.63 7.59 -7.76
C VAL A 69 6.37 6.73 -7.69
N ALA A 70 6.17 5.82 -8.65
CA ALA A 70 5.04 4.89 -8.65
C ALA A 70 5.05 3.98 -7.41
N ALA A 71 6.21 3.41 -7.06
CA ALA A 71 6.36 2.60 -5.85
C ALA A 71 6.05 3.41 -4.58
N ALA A 72 6.53 4.65 -4.49
CA ALA A 72 6.22 5.53 -3.35
C ALA A 72 4.71 5.83 -3.25
N LEU A 73 4.04 6.13 -4.37
CA LEU A 73 2.59 6.37 -4.40
C LEU A 73 1.81 5.13 -3.96
N LEU A 74 2.19 3.94 -4.43
CA LEU A 74 1.58 2.68 -4.03
C LEU A 74 1.77 2.40 -2.53
N ALA A 75 2.97 2.63 -2.00
CA ALA A 75 3.25 2.45 -0.58
C ALA A 75 2.40 3.40 0.30
N VAL A 76 2.32 4.68 -0.08
CA VAL A 76 1.50 5.68 0.62
C VAL A 76 0.01 5.34 0.54
N ALA A 77 -0.50 4.99 -0.64
CA ALA A 77 -1.89 4.58 -0.82
C ALA A 77 -2.23 3.34 0.03
N GLY A 78 -1.32 2.37 0.07
CA GLY A 78 -1.42 1.21 0.95
C GLY A 78 -1.54 1.58 2.42
N LEU A 79 -0.67 2.45 2.90
CA LEU A 79 -0.70 2.93 4.29
C LEU A 79 -2.03 3.62 4.64
N VAL A 80 -2.53 4.49 3.74
CA VAL A 80 -3.83 5.16 3.92
C VAL A 80 -4.96 4.14 4.00
N CYS A 81 -4.97 3.12 3.13
CA CYS A 81 -5.95 2.05 3.16
C CYS A 81 -5.89 1.24 4.47
N LEU A 82 -4.70 0.95 5.00
CA LEU A 82 -4.54 0.27 6.29
C LEU A 82 -5.13 1.10 7.44
N VAL A 83 -4.75 2.38 7.54
CA VAL A 83 -5.23 3.28 8.61
C VAL A 83 -6.75 3.43 8.55
N ALA A 84 -7.30 3.63 7.35
CA ALA A 84 -8.74 3.75 7.16
C ALA A 84 -9.47 2.44 7.51
N GLY A 85 -8.96 1.30 7.03
CA GLY A 85 -9.50 -0.03 7.30
C GLY A 85 -9.52 -0.34 8.79
N LEU A 86 -8.42 -0.08 9.50
CA LEU A 86 -8.30 -0.28 10.94
C LEU A 86 -9.27 0.61 11.71
N THR A 87 -9.40 1.88 11.32
CA THR A 87 -10.34 2.82 11.94
C THR A 87 -11.79 2.33 11.81
N VAL A 88 -12.17 1.84 10.62
CA VAL A 88 -13.52 1.28 10.38
C VAL A 88 -13.73 0.00 11.17
N ALA A 89 -12.73 -0.90 11.22
CA ALA A 89 -12.80 -2.14 11.99
C ALA A 89 -12.98 -1.87 13.49
N VAL A 90 -12.15 -1.01 14.09
CA VAL A 90 -12.23 -0.64 15.50
C VAL A 90 -13.61 -0.05 15.84
N ARG A 91 -14.13 0.84 15.00
CA ARG A 91 -15.48 1.41 15.19
C ARG A 91 -16.59 0.38 15.08
N ALA A 92 -16.44 -0.63 14.23
CA ALA A 92 -17.43 -1.71 14.09
C ALA A 92 -17.33 -2.77 15.22
N LEU A 93 -16.20 -2.83 15.92
CA LEU A 93 -15.92 -3.78 16.99
C LEU A 93 -16.15 -3.21 18.39
N ARG A 94 -16.12 -1.89 18.60
CA ARG A 94 -16.52 -1.27 19.87
C ARG A 94 -18.01 -1.51 20.11
N VAL A 95 -18.31 -2.44 21.03
CA VAL A 95 -19.62 -2.60 21.66
C VAL A 95 -19.81 -1.44 22.64
N PRO A 96 -20.94 -0.70 22.63
CA PRO A 96 -21.24 0.19 23.73
C PRO A 96 -21.39 -0.68 24.99
N ALA A 97 -20.58 -0.41 26.02
CA ALA A 97 -20.68 -1.11 27.30
C ALA A 97 -22.04 -0.89 28.00
N GLU A 98 -22.86 0.04 27.49
CA GLU A 98 -24.16 0.44 28.02
C GLU A 98 -25.25 -0.63 27.89
N ASP A 99 -25.13 -1.59 26.96
CA ASP A 99 -26.15 -2.64 26.78
C ASP A 99 -26.05 -3.77 27.83
N ARG A 100 -25.03 -3.78 28.71
CA ARG A 100 -24.89 -4.81 29.76
C ARG A 100 -25.55 -4.46 31.08
N GLU A 101 -25.91 -3.20 31.30
CA GLU A 101 -26.61 -2.77 32.54
C GLU A 101 -28.14 -2.80 32.42
N GLN A 102 -28.70 -2.96 31.22
CA GLN A 102 -30.16 -3.08 31.04
C GLN A 102 -30.70 -4.52 31.13
N ASP A 103 -29.82 -5.53 31.23
CA ASP A 103 -30.16 -6.96 31.35
C ASP A 103 -29.90 -7.52 32.78
N ARG A 104 -29.69 -6.66 33.78
CA ARG A 104 -29.62 -7.03 35.22
C ARG A 104 -30.69 -6.31 36.01
#